data_AF-A0A9D6DPC6-F1
#
_entry.id   AF-A0A9D6DPC6-F1
#
_cell.length_a   1.000
_cell.length_b   1.000
_cell.length_c   1.000
_cell.angle_alpha   90.00
_cell.angle_beta   90.00
_cell.angle_gamma   90.00
#
_symmetry.space_group_name_H-M   'P 1'
#
loop_
_entity.id
_entity.type
_entity.pdbx_description
1 polymer ?
#
loop_
_entity_poly.entity_id
_entity_poly.type
_entity_poly.pdbx_seq_one_letter_code
_entity_poly.pdbx_strand_id
1 'polypeptide(L)'
;MIYLTRDEINAFVMESNAIEGIFEPANHPLVVNHKKAVRFALKIARKGIFADPLTIHRIIMKSEWYKRPGQYRNVGVTIGRNRTPPPREIGKLMVDLLHSLLDGLKPEENIEQWIWDIHHEFECIHPFLDGNGRTGRIWMNAIRVFYDLPWLTIFEKEKYDYYHRIDVFRWENPRYHQYGAVDPAYDVETLS
;
A
#
# COMPACT_ATOMS: atom_id res chain seq x y z
N MET A 1 -3.14 4.89 -22.81
CA MET A 1 -2.81 5.82 -21.70
C MET A 1 -4.04 6.03 -20.84
N ILE A 2 -3.99 5.59 -19.58
CA ILE A 2 -5.13 5.54 -18.66
C ILE A 2 -5.46 6.94 -18.08
N TYR A 3 -6.75 7.24 -17.95
CA TYR A 3 -7.28 8.44 -17.33
C TYR A 3 -8.30 8.04 -16.27
N LEU A 4 -8.33 8.79 -15.17
CA LEU A 4 -9.40 8.70 -14.17
C LEU A 4 -10.20 9.99 -14.20
N THR A 5 -11.50 9.84 -14.24
CA THR A 5 -12.47 10.91 -14.00
C THR A 5 -12.38 11.40 -12.56
N ARG A 6 -13.00 12.55 -12.29
CA ARG A 6 -13.13 13.06 -10.93
C ARG A 6 -13.85 12.07 -10.01
N ASP A 7 -14.85 11.38 -10.54
CA ASP A 7 -15.69 10.46 -9.77
C ASP A 7 -14.99 9.16 -9.46
N GLU A 8 -14.19 8.62 -10.38
CA GLU A 8 -13.33 7.45 -10.11
C GLU A 8 -12.28 7.75 -9.04
N ILE A 9 -11.66 8.94 -9.08
CA ILE A 9 -10.72 9.37 -8.02
C ILE A 9 -11.46 9.52 -6.68
N ASN A 10 -12.67 10.06 -6.69
CA ASN A 10 -13.46 10.21 -5.46
C ASN A 10 -13.83 8.84 -4.88
N ALA A 11 -14.32 7.92 -5.72
CA ALA A 11 -14.70 6.57 -5.33
C ALA A 11 -13.50 5.82 -4.73
N PHE A 12 -12.36 5.80 -5.43
CA PHE A 12 -11.14 5.18 -4.92
C PHE A 12 -10.73 5.74 -3.55
N VAL A 13 -10.71 7.07 -3.39
CA VAL A 13 -10.30 7.69 -2.13
C VAL A 13 -11.29 7.40 -1.00
N MET A 14 -12.59 7.34 -1.28
CA MET A 14 -13.61 6.99 -0.30
C MET A 14 -13.43 5.55 0.18
N GLU A 15 -13.38 4.59 -0.74
CA GLU A 15 -13.20 3.16 -0.41
C GLU A 15 -11.87 2.92 0.30
N SER A 16 -10.78 3.50 -0.21
CA SER A 16 -9.46 3.37 0.40
C SER A 16 -9.38 4.01 1.79
N ASN A 17 -10.18 5.01 2.13
CA ASN A 17 -10.23 5.53 3.50
C ASN A 17 -11.14 4.67 4.39
N ALA A 18 -12.25 4.20 3.85
CA ALA A 18 -13.21 3.37 4.56
C ALA A 18 -12.62 2.01 4.99
N ILE A 19 -11.71 1.42 4.19
CA ILE A 19 -10.90 0.24 4.58
C ILE A 19 -10.11 0.48 5.88
N GLU A 20 -9.72 1.72 6.17
CA GLU A 20 -9.01 2.13 7.39
C GLU A 20 -9.97 2.64 8.49
N GLY A 21 -11.29 2.53 8.28
CA GLY A 21 -12.31 3.07 9.19
C GLY A 21 -12.41 4.60 9.20
N ILE A 22 -11.92 5.28 8.16
CA ILE A 22 -11.88 6.75 8.08
C ILE A 22 -13.03 7.27 7.20
N PHE A 23 -13.96 8.01 7.82
CA PHE A 23 -15.17 8.55 7.17
C PHE A 23 -15.22 10.09 7.23
N GLU A 24 -14.12 10.72 6.80
CA GLU A 24 -13.98 12.18 6.82
C GLU A 24 -14.68 12.86 5.63
N PRO A 25 -15.17 14.11 5.78
CA PRO A 25 -15.82 14.84 4.71
C PRO A 25 -14.85 15.21 3.58
N ALA A 26 -15.40 15.54 2.41
CA ALA A 26 -14.61 15.78 1.19
C ALA A 26 -13.59 16.93 1.28
N ASN A 27 -13.82 17.90 2.18
CA ASN A 27 -12.95 19.04 2.45
C ASN A 27 -11.90 18.75 3.54
N HIS A 28 -11.98 17.60 4.23
CA HIS A 28 -11.02 17.24 5.25
C HIS A 28 -9.60 17.14 4.65
N PRO A 29 -8.56 17.68 5.31
CA PRO A 29 -7.20 17.72 4.76
C PRO A 29 -6.69 16.36 4.28
N LEU A 30 -6.97 15.29 5.02
CA LEU A 30 -6.59 13.93 4.63
C LEU A 30 -7.23 13.53 3.29
N VAL A 31 -8.53 13.75 3.11
CA VAL A 31 -9.25 13.37 1.89
C VAL A 31 -8.74 14.19 0.70
N VAL A 32 -8.53 15.50 0.90
CA VAL A 32 -7.99 16.39 -0.11
C VAL A 32 -6.58 15.95 -0.53
N ASN A 33 -5.72 15.64 0.44
CA ASN A 33 -4.34 15.22 0.18
C ASN A 33 -4.27 13.83 -0.45
N HIS A 34 -5.13 12.90 -0.05
CA HIS A 34 -5.26 11.59 -0.68
C HIS A 34 -5.59 11.74 -2.18
N LYS A 35 -6.56 12.60 -2.53
CA LYS A 35 -6.87 12.92 -3.93
C LYS A 35 -5.70 13.60 -4.67
N LYS A 36 -4.86 14.37 -3.98
CA LYS A 36 -3.63 14.94 -4.59
C LYS A 36 -2.60 13.85 -4.86
N ALA A 37 -2.43 12.90 -3.95
CA ALA A 37 -1.50 11.78 -4.09
C ALA A 37 -1.89 10.87 -5.26
N VAL A 38 -3.18 10.56 -5.43
CA VAL A 38 -3.69 9.81 -6.60
C VAL A 38 -3.34 10.53 -7.91
N ARG A 39 -3.63 11.84 -8.00
CA ARG A 39 -3.31 12.62 -9.21
C ARG A 39 -1.80 12.69 -9.48
N PHE A 40 -0.99 12.81 -8.44
CA PHE A 40 0.46 12.76 -8.56
C PHE A 40 0.92 11.42 -9.12
N ALA A 41 0.53 10.31 -8.49
CA ALA A 41 0.91 8.97 -8.89
C ALA A 41 0.49 8.65 -10.33
N LEU A 42 -0.76 8.96 -10.69
CA LEU A 42 -1.27 8.80 -12.05
C LEU A 42 -0.46 9.60 -13.08
N LYS A 43 -0.11 10.86 -12.77
CA LYS A 43 0.69 11.72 -13.65
C LYS A 43 2.10 11.17 -13.86
N ILE A 44 2.73 10.61 -12.83
CA ILE A 44 4.08 10.07 -12.88
C ILE A 44 4.09 8.74 -13.64
N ALA A 45 3.19 7.81 -13.30
CA ALA A 45 3.08 6.50 -13.94
C ALA A 45 2.87 6.61 -15.47
N ARG A 46 2.03 7.54 -15.91
CA ARG A 46 1.77 7.80 -17.35
C ARG A 46 2.96 8.34 -18.14
N LYS A 47 4.01 8.78 -17.46
CA LYS A 47 5.27 9.18 -18.08
C LYS A 47 6.26 8.02 -18.17
N GLY A 48 5.84 6.79 -17.82
CA GLY A 48 6.72 5.63 -17.73
C GLY A 48 7.72 5.77 -16.58
N ILE A 49 7.29 6.34 -15.45
CA ILE A 49 8.13 6.51 -14.25
C ILE A 49 7.44 5.82 -13.08
N PHE A 50 8.17 5.01 -12.32
CA PHE A 50 7.67 4.48 -11.05
C PHE A 50 7.55 5.60 -10.02
N ALA A 51 6.36 5.76 -9.46
CA ALA A 51 6.15 6.71 -8.38
C ALA A 51 6.85 6.23 -7.11
N ASP A 52 7.60 7.11 -6.44
CA ASP A 52 8.25 6.81 -5.17
C ASP A 52 7.21 6.75 -4.02
N PRO A 53 7.13 5.64 -3.24
CA PRO A 53 6.18 5.51 -2.15
C PRO A 53 6.42 6.51 -1.01
N LEU A 54 7.66 6.97 -0.78
CA LEU A 54 7.93 8.04 0.21
C LEU A 54 7.25 9.35 -0.19
N THR A 55 7.27 9.68 -1.49
CA THR A 55 6.65 10.88 -2.02
C THR A 55 5.12 10.79 -1.98
N ILE A 56 4.55 9.64 -2.32
CA ILE A 56 3.09 9.39 -2.17
C ILE A 56 2.69 9.60 -0.71
N HIS A 57 3.37 8.93 0.23
CA HIS A 57 3.11 9.04 1.65
C HIS A 57 3.25 10.50 2.15
N ARG A 58 4.29 11.22 1.70
CA ARG A 58 4.49 12.63 2.03
C ARG A 58 3.30 13.49 1.63
N ILE A 59 2.71 13.24 0.47
CA ILE A 59 1.55 14.01 -0.02
C ILE A 59 0.32 13.69 0.82
N ILE A 60 0.00 12.42 1.05
CA ILE A 60 -1.17 11.98 1.83
C ILE A 60 -1.12 12.59 3.24
N MET A 61 0.04 12.45 3.90
CA MET A 61 0.22 12.78 5.32
C MET A 61 0.61 14.24 5.54
N LYS A 62 0.52 15.13 4.54
CA LYS A 62 0.89 16.54 4.70
C LYS A 62 -0.15 17.32 5.54
N SER A 63 0.01 17.34 6.85
CA SER A 63 -0.81 18.14 7.78
C SER A 63 -0.04 18.49 9.06
N GLU A 64 -0.57 19.40 9.89
CA GLU A 64 0.01 19.68 11.21
C GLU A 64 -0.06 18.49 12.20
N TRP A 65 -0.95 17.53 11.94
CA TRP A 65 -1.21 16.38 12.82
C TRP A 65 -0.15 15.29 12.71
N TYR A 66 0.49 15.16 11.53
CA TYR A 66 1.42 14.09 11.24
C TYR A 66 2.87 14.55 11.39
N LYS A 67 3.60 13.88 12.29
CA LYS A 67 4.97 14.28 12.65
C LYS A 67 6.04 13.91 11.61
N ARG A 68 5.78 12.90 10.77
CA ARG A 68 6.80 12.31 9.87
C ARG A 68 6.30 11.97 8.44
N PRO A 69 5.72 12.92 7.68
CA PRO A 69 5.31 12.64 6.31
C PRO A 69 6.50 12.28 5.41
N GLY A 70 6.39 11.16 4.69
CA GLY A 70 7.43 10.68 3.78
C GLY A 70 8.74 10.27 4.45
N GLN A 71 8.67 9.76 5.68
CA GLN A 71 9.82 9.20 6.40
C GLN A 71 9.46 7.85 6.99
N TYR A 72 10.41 6.90 6.98
CA TYR A 72 10.22 5.61 7.63
C TYR A 72 10.07 5.75 9.14
N ARG A 73 9.30 4.83 9.74
CA ARG A 73 9.15 4.75 11.20
C ARG A 73 10.47 4.39 11.86
N ASN A 74 10.68 4.91 13.07
CA ASN A 74 11.83 4.59 13.92
C ASN A 74 11.45 3.76 15.15
N VAL A 75 10.21 3.26 15.21
CA VAL A 75 9.67 2.45 16.30
C VAL A 75 9.12 1.13 15.75
N GLY A 76 9.21 0.07 16.55
CA GLY A 76 8.56 -1.21 16.24
C GLY A 76 7.04 -1.05 16.28
N VAL A 77 6.34 -1.74 15.39
CA VAL A 77 4.88 -1.78 15.35
C VAL A 77 4.40 -3.21 15.07
N THR A 78 3.18 -3.50 15.51
CA THR A 78 2.49 -4.78 15.29
C THR A 78 1.19 -4.50 14.56
N ILE A 79 0.86 -5.32 13.57
CA ILE A 79 -0.40 -5.26 12.83
C ILE A 79 -1.19 -6.52 13.21
N GLY A 80 -2.30 -6.35 13.91
CA GLY A 80 -2.98 -7.49 14.54
C GLY A 80 -2.03 -8.26 15.45
N ARG A 81 -1.75 -9.52 15.11
CA ARG A 81 -0.79 -10.39 15.82
C ARG A 81 0.59 -10.46 15.18
N ASN A 82 0.76 -9.90 13.98
CA ASN A 82 1.99 -9.97 13.21
C ASN A 82 2.93 -8.81 13.58
N ARG A 83 4.14 -9.11 14.07
CA ARG A 83 5.16 -8.07 14.21
C ARG A 83 5.74 -7.75 12.84
N THR A 84 5.93 -6.47 12.60
CA THR A 84 6.58 -5.97 11.38
C THR A 84 8.11 -5.99 11.55
N PRO A 85 8.89 -5.92 10.44
CA PRO A 85 10.33 -5.78 10.54
C PRO A 85 10.75 -4.63 11.48
N PRO A 86 11.86 -4.76 12.21
CA PRO A 86 12.32 -3.69 13.10
C PRO A 86 12.77 -2.46 12.28
N PRO A 87 12.69 -1.25 12.85
CA PRO A 87 13.00 0.00 12.12
C PRO A 87 14.33 0.03 11.38
N ARG A 88 15.37 -0.58 11.96
CA ARG A 88 16.71 -0.66 11.38
C ARG A 88 16.79 -1.45 10.07
N GLU A 89 15.82 -2.33 9.80
CA GLU A 89 15.77 -3.19 8.61
C GLU A 89 14.91 -2.61 7.49
N ILE A 90 13.98 -1.68 7.80
CA ILE A 90 13.04 -1.10 6.83
C ILE A 90 13.77 -0.50 5.62
N GLY A 91 14.83 0.28 5.85
CA GLY A 91 15.55 0.95 4.77
C GLY A 91 16.11 -0.05 3.76
N LYS A 92 16.71 -1.15 4.24
CA LYS A 92 17.22 -2.22 3.37
C LYS A 92 16.09 -2.93 2.63
N LEU A 93 15.03 -3.34 3.35
CA LEU A 93 13.91 -4.06 2.76
C LEU A 93 13.19 -3.25 1.67
N MET A 94 13.02 -1.94 1.89
CA MET A 94 12.45 -1.04 0.88
C MET A 94 13.35 -0.87 -0.34
N VAL A 95 14.68 -0.82 -0.16
CA VAL A 95 15.63 -0.81 -1.28
C VAL A 95 15.55 -2.11 -2.06
N ASP A 96 15.54 -3.25 -1.38
CA ASP A 96 15.43 -4.58 -2.00
C ASP A 96 14.11 -4.70 -2.80
N LEU A 97 12.99 -4.19 -2.27
CA LEU A 97 11.70 -4.15 -2.96
C LEU A 97 11.70 -3.20 -4.18
N LEU A 98 12.37 -2.06 -4.11
CA LEU A 98 12.50 -1.16 -5.25
C LEU A 98 13.39 -1.75 -6.35
N HIS A 99 14.45 -2.48 -5.98
CA HIS A 99 15.26 -3.22 -6.94
C HIS A 99 14.46 -4.32 -7.63
N SER A 100 13.67 -5.12 -6.89
CA SER A 100 12.84 -6.16 -7.50
C SER A 100 11.80 -5.59 -8.48
N LEU A 101 11.26 -4.41 -8.18
CA LEU A 101 10.37 -3.69 -9.09
C LEU A 101 11.07 -3.30 -10.41
N LEU A 102 12.32 -2.86 -10.33
CA LEU A 102 13.11 -2.45 -11.51
C LEU A 102 13.65 -3.65 -12.30
N ASP A 103 14.05 -4.72 -11.62
CA ASP A 103 14.55 -5.95 -12.25
C ASP A 103 13.41 -6.74 -12.92
N GLY A 104 12.20 -6.66 -12.36
CA GLY A 104 10.96 -7.24 -12.90
C GLY A 104 10.37 -6.50 -14.12
N LEU A 105 11.11 -5.60 -14.77
CA LEU A 105 10.71 -4.91 -16.00
C LEU A 105 10.55 -5.83 -17.22
N LYS A 106 10.77 -7.15 -17.08
CA LYS A 106 10.51 -8.14 -18.12
C LYS A 106 9.09 -8.68 -17.92
N PRO A 107 8.17 -8.50 -18.88
CA PRO A 107 6.82 -9.06 -18.76
C PRO A 107 6.93 -10.59 -18.64
N GLU A 108 6.63 -11.12 -17.46
CA GLU A 108 6.43 -12.55 -17.27
C GLU A 108 4.96 -12.90 -17.53
N GLU A 109 4.70 -14.17 -17.80
CA GLU A 109 3.37 -14.74 -17.61
C GLU A 109 2.96 -14.42 -16.16
N ASN A 110 1.91 -13.60 -15.97
CA ASN A 110 1.34 -13.21 -14.66
C ASN A 110 1.81 -11.88 -14.01
N ILE A 111 1.92 -10.81 -14.82
CA ILE A 111 2.15 -9.44 -14.32
C ILE A 111 1.20 -8.97 -13.21
N GLU A 112 -0.08 -9.39 -13.25
CA GLU A 112 -1.05 -8.97 -12.24
C GLU A 112 -0.71 -9.53 -10.86
N GLN A 113 -0.35 -10.82 -10.78
CA GLN A 113 0.08 -11.43 -9.52
C GLN A 113 1.34 -10.76 -8.99
N TRP A 114 2.32 -10.50 -9.85
CA TRP A 114 3.56 -9.84 -9.43
C TRP A 114 3.30 -8.44 -8.85
N ILE A 115 2.37 -7.66 -9.41
CA ILE A 115 1.98 -6.35 -8.84
C ILE A 115 1.35 -6.50 -7.45
N TRP A 116 0.52 -7.53 -7.26
CA TRP A 116 -0.04 -7.84 -5.94
C TRP A 116 1.04 -8.27 -4.94
N ASP A 117 2.02 -9.06 -5.37
CA ASP A 117 3.14 -9.47 -4.51
C ASP A 117 3.99 -8.27 -4.06
N ILE A 118 4.25 -7.30 -4.95
CA ILE A 118 4.90 -6.03 -4.59
C ILE A 118 4.07 -5.26 -3.55
N HIS A 119 2.74 -5.23 -3.72
CA HIS A 119 1.85 -4.57 -2.76
C HIS A 119 1.85 -5.28 -1.40
N HIS A 120 1.74 -6.61 -1.37
CA HIS A 120 1.76 -7.39 -0.13
C HIS A 120 3.10 -7.27 0.59
N GLU A 121 4.23 -7.31 -0.14
CA GLU A 121 5.56 -7.11 0.43
C GLU A 121 5.68 -5.72 1.07
N PHE A 122 5.17 -4.67 0.42
CA PHE A 122 5.11 -3.33 1.00
C PHE A 122 4.30 -3.26 2.30
N GLU A 123 3.11 -3.87 2.33
CA GLU A 123 2.27 -3.91 3.52
C GLU A 123 2.90 -4.73 4.65
N CYS A 124 3.67 -5.77 4.33
CA CYS A 124 4.40 -6.58 5.30
C CYS A 124 5.64 -5.88 5.87
N ILE A 125 6.39 -5.12 5.05
CA ILE A 125 7.47 -4.25 5.54
C ILE A 125 6.91 -3.16 6.47
N HIS A 126 5.73 -2.63 6.11
CA HIS A 126 5.00 -1.60 6.85
C HIS A 126 5.90 -0.41 7.24
N PRO A 127 6.43 0.33 6.24
CA PRO A 127 7.54 1.25 6.43
C PRO A 127 7.19 2.52 7.23
N PHE A 128 5.91 2.88 7.33
CA PHE A 128 5.45 4.12 7.95
C PHE A 128 4.76 3.88 9.30
N LEU A 129 4.62 4.94 10.10
CA LEU A 129 3.90 4.88 11.38
C LEU A 129 2.37 4.85 11.19
N ASP A 130 1.86 5.54 10.17
CA ASP A 130 0.47 5.55 9.73
C ASP A 130 0.47 5.77 8.22
N GLY A 131 -0.64 5.45 7.54
CA GLY A 131 -0.83 5.72 6.11
C GLY A 131 -0.24 4.66 5.18
N ASN A 132 0.16 3.49 5.70
CA ASN A 132 0.69 2.38 4.90
C ASN A 132 -0.34 1.92 3.87
N GLY A 133 -1.52 1.43 4.27
CA GLY A 133 -2.54 0.93 3.35
C GLY A 133 -2.95 1.94 2.25
N ARG A 134 -3.17 3.20 2.63
CA ARG A 134 -3.48 4.29 1.67
C ARG A 134 -2.34 4.52 0.68
N THR A 135 -1.09 4.50 1.14
CA THR A 135 0.09 4.63 0.28
C THR A 135 0.26 3.40 -0.62
N GLY A 136 0.12 2.20 -0.06
CA GLY A 136 0.28 0.93 -0.76
C GLY A 136 -0.72 0.76 -1.89
N ARG A 137 -2.01 1.06 -1.65
CA ARG A 137 -3.05 0.99 -2.69
C ARG A 137 -2.83 1.99 -3.83
N ILE A 138 -2.35 3.20 -3.53
CA ILE A 138 -1.97 4.16 -4.59
C ILE A 138 -0.73 3.68 -5.35
N TRP A 139 0.27 3.15 -4.63
CA TRP A 139 1.53 2.72 -5.23
C TRP A 139 1.35 1.50 -6.14
N MET A 140 0.59 0.50 -5.69
CA MET A 140 0.14 -0.64 -6.50
C MET A 140 -0.52 -0.15 -7.79
N ASN A 141 -1.44 0.80 -7.70
CA ASN A 141 -2.12 1.35 -8.86
C ASN A 141 -1.21 2.17 -9.79
N ALA A 142 -0.21 2.86 -9.24
CA ALA A 142 0.80 3.54 -10.05
C ALA A 142 1.60 2.53 -10.89
N ILE A 143 1.94 1.37 -10.31
CA ILE A 143 2.59 0.26 -11.03
C ILE A 143 1.63 -0.31 -12.09
N ARG A 144 0.35 -0.56 -11.77
CA ARG A 144 -0.65 -0.99 -12.78
C ARG A 144 -0.68 -0.04 -13.98
N VAL A 145 -0.78 1.26 -13.75
CA VAL A 145 -0.81 2.27 -14.82
C VAL A 145 0.49 2.30 -15.63
N PHE A 146 1.65 2.11 -14.99
CA PHE A 146 2.94 2.04 -15.69
C PHE A 146 2.95 0.93 -16.74
N TYR A 147 2.30 -0.21 -16.46
CA TYR A 147 2.16 -1.34 -17.37
C TYR A 147 0.86 -1.32 -18.20
N ASP A 148 0.23 -0.15 -18.34
CA ASP A 148 -1.04 0.03 -19.06
C ASP A 148 -2.21 -0.84 -18.56
N LEU A 149 -2.17 -1.28 -17.29
CA LEU A 149 -3.27 -1.98 -16.61
C LEU A 149 -4.22 -1.00 -15.91
N PRO A 150 -5.54 -1.29 -15.88
CA PRO A 150 -6.53 -0.39 -15.29
C PRO A 150 -6.29 -0.14 -13.80
N TRP A 151 -6.68 1.06 -13.36
CA TRP A 151 -6.72 1.40 -11.94
C TRP A 151 -7.79 0.55 -11.24
N LEU A 152 -7.40 -0.07 -10.13
CA LEU A 152 -8.22 -0.96 -9.33
C LEU A 152 -8.63 -0.26 -8.03
N THR A 153 -9.92 -0.34 -7.70
CA THR A 153 -10.47 0.06 -6.41
C THR A 153 -10.81 -1.19 -5.62
N ILE A 154 -10.20 -1.33 -4.45
CA ILE A 154 -10.60 -2.33 -3.45
C ILE A 154 -11.72 -1.68 -2.64
N PHE A 155 -12.87 -2.34 -2.55
CA PHE A 155 -14.03 -1.82 -1.83
C PHE A 155 -13.94 -2.16 -0.33
N GLU A 156 -14.48 -1.31 0.54
CA GLU A 156 -14.46 -1.52 2.00
C GLU A 156 -15.12 -2.84 2.40
N LYS A 157 -16.18 -3.25 1.68
CA LYS A 157 -16.84 -4.54 1.87
C LYS A 157 -15.90 -5.75 1.68
N GLU A 158 -14.79 -5.56 0.96
CA GLU A 158 -13.79 -6.59 0.65
C GLU A 158 -12.60 -6.55 1.62
N LYS A 159 -12.63 -5.67 2.64
CA LYS A 159 -11.47 -5.43 3.52
C LYS A 159 -10.95 -6.70 4.21
N TYR A 160 -11.84 -7.62 4.58
CA TYR A 160 -11.46 -8.86 5.26
C TYR A 160 -10.67 -9.78 4.32
N ASP A 161 -11.16 -9.99 3.11
CA ASP A 161 -10.44 -10.74 2.07
C ASP A 161 -9.11 -10.05 1.74
N TYR A 162 -9.11 -8.72 1.60
CA TYR A 162 -7.91 -7.94 1.34
C TYR A 162 -6.83 -8.14 2.41
N TYR A 163 -7.16 -7.99 3.70
CA TYR A 163 -6.20 -8.21 4.77
C TYR A 163 -5.80 -9.68 4.92
N HIS A 164 -6.75 -10.60 4.73
CA HIS A 164 -6.47 -12.03 4.76
C HIS A 164 -5.43 -12.44 3.71
N ARG A 165 -5.51 -11.89 2.48
CA ARG A 165 -4.50 -12.14 1.43
C ARG A 165 -3.11 -11.61 1.81
N ILE A 166 -3.02 -10.48 2.50
CA ILE A 166 -1.75 -9.96 3.03
C ILE A 166 -1.20 -10.91 4.10
N ASP A 167 -2.05 -11.42 4.98
CA ASP A 167 -1.62 -12.35 6.05
C ASP A 167 -1.19 -13.71 5.49
N VAL A 168 -1.88 -14.25 4.48
CA VAL A 168 -1.46 -15.44 3.74
C VAL A 168 -0.11 -15.21 3.07
N PHE A 169 0.07 -14.12 2.34
CA PHE A 169 1.37 -13.78 1.73
C PHE A 169 2.49 -13.70 2.78
N ARG A 170 2.21 -13.07 3.93
CA ARG A 170 3.17 -12.96 5.04
C ARG A 170 3.54 -14.33 5.59
N TRP A 171 2.56 -15.21 5.78
CA TRP A 171 2.76 -16.55 6.30
C TRP A 171 3.51 -17.46 5.33
N GLU A 172 3.20 -17.41 4.04
CA GLU A 172 3.85 -18.25 3.03
C GLU A 172 5.28 -17.83 2.72
N ASN A 173 5.63 -16.56 2.99
CA ASN A 173 6.96 -16.02 2.78
C ASN A 173 7.87 -16.24 4.01
N PRO A 174 8.87 -17.17 3.94
CA PRO A 174 9.69 -17.54 5.09
C PRO A 174 10.48 -16.37 5.70
N ARG A 175 10.68 -15.29 4.93
CA ARG A 175 11.29 -14.05 5.44
C ARG A 175 10.56 -13.53 6.67
N TYR A 176 9.24 -13.61 6.72
CA TYR A 176 8.48 -12.99 7.81
C TYR A 176 8.32 -13.88 9.04
N HIS A 177 8.69 -15.17 8.96
CA HIS A 177 8.70 -16.07 10.13
C HIS A 177 9.65 -15.57 11.21
N GLN A 178 10.76 -14.95 10.83
CA GLN A 178 11.71 -14.35 11.78
C GLN A 178 11.12 -13.18 12.59
N TYR A 179 10.02 -12.60 12.10
CA TYR A 179 9.27 -11.55 12.79
C TYR A 179 8.04 -12.10 13.53
N GLY A 180 7.83 -13.42 13.53
CA GLY A 180 6.68 -14.05 14.17
C GLY A 180 5.40 -13.94 13.35
N ALA A 181 5.50 -14.11 12.02
CA ALA A 181 4.31 -14.30 11.19
C ALA A 181 3.45 -15.45 11.73
N VAL A 182 2.15 -15.20 11.83
CA VAL A 182 1.17 -16.15 12.37
C VAL A 182 0.38 -16.76 11.21
N ASP A 183 0.06 -18.05 11.33
CA ASP A 183 -0.79 -18.75 10.37
C ASP A 183 -2.20 -18.14 10.36
N PRO A 184 -2.68 -17.62 9.20
CA PRO A 184 -3.99 -16.97 9.09
C PRO A 184 -5.16 -17.94 9.29
N ALA A 185 -4.95 -19.26 9.19
CA ALA A 185 -5.99 -20.26 9.44
C ALA A 185 -6.43 -20.33 10.91
N TYR A 186 -5.61 -19.86 11.86
CA TYR A 186 -5.98 -19.80 13.28
C TYR A 186 -6.81 -18.56 13.65
N ASP A 187 -7.06 -17.64 12.71
CA ASP A 187 -7.80 -16.39 12.99
C ASP A 187 -9.31 -16.52 12.76
N VAL A 188 -9.76 -17.52 11.99
CA VAL A 188 -11.20 -17.75 11.68
C VAL A 188 -12.00 -18.30 12.87
N GLU A 189 -11.37 -18.95 13.85
CA GLU A 189 -12.08 -19.53 15.00
C GLU A 189 -12.35 -18.54 16.16
N THR A 190 -11.75 -17.33 16.14
CA THR A 190 -11.94 -16.35 17.24
C THR A 190 -12.83 -15.16 16.88
N LEU A 191 -13.46 -15.18 15.70
CA LEU A 191 -14.39 -14.16 15.24
C LEU A 191 -15.82 -14.68 15.01
N SER A 192 -16.17 -15.83 15.60
CA SER A 192 -17.55 -16.35 15.68
C SER A 192 -18.27 -15.92 16.94
#